data_AF-A0AAN9G5D9-F1
#
_entry.id   AF-A0AAN9G5D9-F1
#
_cell.length_a   1.000
_cell.length_b   1.000
_cell.length_c   1.000
_cell.angle_alpha   90.00
_cell.angle_beta   90.00
_cell.angle_gamma   90.00
#
_symmetry.space_group_name_H-M   'P 1'
#
loop_
_entity.id
_entity.type
_entity.pdbx_description
1 polymer ?
#
loop_
_entity_poly.entity_id
_entity_poly.type
_entity_poly.pdbx_seq_one_letter_code
_entity_poly.pdbx_strand_id
1 'polypeptide(L)'
;MKKIQVFINTCLRKILKIRWPEKISNEDLWLRTRQQPVEEDILQRRWRWIGHTLRKPASNITRQALTWNPQGKRKRGRPRNTWRRDLDADAKHMGKTWGMLERLAQNRDAWRELIGGLYPRRGHRRR
;
A
#
# COMPACT_ATOMS: atom_id res chain seq x y z
N MET A 1 -1.10 0.17 -11.06
CA MET A 1 -1.72 -0.89 -10.23
C MET A 1 -2.62 -1.83 -11.03
N LYS A 2 -3.61 -1.33 -11.79
CA LYS A 2 -4.56 -2.16 -12.56
C LYS A 2 -3.94 -3.32 -13.38
N LYS A 3 -2.83 -3.09 -14.10
CA LYS A 3 -2.16 -4.15 -14.89
C LYS A 3 -1.66 -5.32 -14.03
N ILE A 4 -1.09 -5.03 -12.86
CA ILE A 4 -0.61 -6.07 -11.93
C ILE A 4 -1.80 -6.85 -11.36
N GLN A 5 -2.88 -6.17 -11.00
CA GLN A 5 -4.11 -6.83 -10.55
C GLN A 5 -4.68 -7.78 -11.60
N VAL A 6 -4.73 -7.36 -12.86
CA VAL A 6 -5.22 -8.19 -13.98
C VAL A 6 -4.34 -9.43 -14.16
N PHE A 7 -3.02 -9.27 -14.08
CA PHE A 7 -2.09 -10.39 -14.14
C PHE A 7 -2.34 -11.38 -13.00
N ILE A 8 -2.41 -10.91 -11.75
CA ILE A 8 -2.68 -11.76 -10.59
C ILE A 8 -4.04 -12.47 -10.72
N ASN A 9 -5.08 -11.76 -11.11
CA ASN A 9 -6.41 -12.33 -11.32
C ASN A 9 -6.41 -13.42 -12.42
N THR A 10 -5.59 -13.25 -13.46
CA THR A 10 -5.39 -14.27 -14.50
C THR A 10 -4.70 -15.50 -13.93
N CYS A 11 -3.63 -15.33 -13.13
CA CYS A 11 -2.96 -16.43 -12.45
C CYS A 11 -3.91 -17.19 -11.51
N LEU A 12 -4.71 -16.49 -10.70
CA LEU A 12 -5.67 -17.11 -9.78
C LEU A 12 -6.73 -17.93 -10.52
N ARG A 13 -7.27 -17.43 -11.64
CA ARG A 13 -8.22 -18.19 -12.48
C ARG A 13 -7.59 -19.47 -13.05
N LYS A 14 -6.33 -19.39 -13.49
CA LYS A 14 -5.58 -20.57 -13.97
C LYS A 14 -5.34 -21.60 -12.86
N ILE A 15 -4.97 -21.16 -11.66
CA ILE A 15 -4.77 -22.04 -10.49
C ILE A 15 -6.07 -22.76 -10.12
N LEU A 16 -7.19 -22.04 -10.12
CA LEU A 16 -8.52 -22.61 -9.88
C LEU A 16 -9.09 -23.41 -11.06
N LYS A 17 -8.35 -23.52 -12.17
CA LYS A 17 -8.73 -24.20 -13.41
C LYS A 17 -10.06 -23.69 -14.01
N ILE A 18 -10.40 -22.42 -13.78
CA ILE A 18 -11.62 -21.81 -14.33
C ILE A 18 -11.42 -21.60 -15.83
N ARG A 19 -12.24 -22.26 -16.64
CA ARG A 19 -12.24 -22.20 -18.10
C ARG A 19 -13.61 -21.77 -18.59
N TRP A 20 -13.67 -21.20 -19.79
CA TRP A 20 -14.96 -21.02 -20.46
C TRP A 20 -15.69 -22.37 -20.55
N PRO A 21 -17.03 -22.43 -20.33
CA PRO A 21 -18.00 -21.35 -20.20
C PRO A 21 -18.18 -20.78 -18.78
N GLU A 22 -17.42 -21.26 -17.79
CA GLU A 22 -17.53 -20.81 -16.40
C GLU A 22 -17.13 -19.33 -16.26
N LYS A 23 -18.02 -18.53 -15.68
CA LYS A 23 -17.77 -17.12 -15.37
C LYS A 23 -17.72 -16.94 -13.85
N ILE A 24 -16.72 -16.19 -13.39
CA ILE A 24 -16.56 -15.81 -11.97
C ILE A 24 -16.30 -14.30 -11.87
N SER A 25 -16.94 -13.65 -10.91
CA SER A 25 -16.65 -12.26 -10.56
C SER A 25 -15.24 -12.15 -9.96
N ASN A 26 -14.63 -10.96 -9.97
CA ASN A 26 -13.35 -10.78 -9.27
C ASN A 26 -13.51 -10.89 -7.75
N GLU A 27 -14.67 -10.52 -7.21
CA GLU A 27 -14.96 -10.58 -5.78
C GLU A 27 -15.04 -12.03 -5.29
N ASP A 28 -15.73 -12.90 -6.02
CA ASP A 28 -15.80 -14.33 -5.71
C ASP A 28 -14.45 -15.01 -5.88
N LEU A 29 -13.67 -14.61 -6.89
CA LEU A 29 -12.31 -15.10 -7.10
C LEU A 29 -11.43 -14.80 -5.87
N TRP A 30 -11.48 -13.57 -5.36
CA TRP A 30 -10.74 -13.16 -4.18
C TRP A 30 -11.23 -13.84 -2.91
N LEU A 31 -12.55 -13.97 -2.73
CA LEU A 31 -13.15 -14.67 -1.59
C LEU A 31 -12.72 -16.15 -1.55
N ARG A 32 -12.80 -16.85 -2.69
CA ARG A 32 -12.44 -18.26 -2.81
C ARG A 32 -10.94 -18.50 -2.57
N THR A 33 -10.10 -17.57 -2.99
CA THR A 33 -8.64 -17.67 -2.83
C THR A 33 -8.13 -17.05 -1.51
N ARG A 34 -9.03 -16.47 -0.70
CA ARG A 34 -8.70 -15.67 0.49
C ARG A 34 -7.67 -14.59 0.20
N GLN A 35 -7.72 -14.03 -1.00
CA GLN A 35 -6.86 -12.94 -1.45
C GLN A 35 -7.59 -11.61 -1.33
N GLN A 36 -6.82 -10.53 -1.36
CA GLN A 36 -7.33 -9.16 -1.50
C GLN A 36 -6.76 -8.54 -2.78
N PRO A 37 -7.30 -7.40 -3.24
CA PRO A 37 -6.65 -6.63 -4.28
C PRO A 37 -5.18 -6.33 -3.93
N VAL A 38 -4.27 -6.54 -4.88
CA VAL A 38 -2.81 -6.37 -4.71
C VAL A 38 -2.43 -4.95 -4.29
N GLU A 39 -3.26 -3.98 -4.65
CA GLU A 39 -3.09 -2.59 -4.26
C GLU A 39 -3.20 -2.39 -2.75
N GLU A 40 -4.12 -3.10 -2.09
CA GLU A 40 -4.28 -3.08 -0.64
C GLU A 40 -3.02 -3.65 0.04
N ASP A 41 -2.50 -4.77 -0.46
CA ASP A 41 -1.27 -5.39 0.05
C ASP A 41 -0.04 -4.50 -0.11
N ILE A 42 0.13 -3.89 -1.28
CA ILE A 42 1.25 -3.00 -1.57
C ILE A 42 1.18 -1.76 -0.68
N LEU A 43 -0.01 -1.17 -0.49
CA LEU A 43 -0.18 -0.03 0.40
C LEU A 43 0.13 -0.42 1.84
N GLN A 44 -0.40 -1.54 2.33
CA GLN A 44 -0.16 -2.04 3.69
C GLN A 44 1.35 -2.27 3.95
N ARG A 45 2.05 -2.95 3.04
CA ARG A 45 3.49 -3.20 3.17
C ARG A 45 4.30 -1.91 3.18
N ARG A 46 3.95 -0.98 2.30
CA ARG A 46 4.58 0.35 2.20
C ARG A 46 4.43 1.14 3.50
N TRP A 47 3.22 1.23 4.05
CA TRP A 47 2.98 1.95 5.31
C TRP A 47 3.58 1.25 6.54
N ARG A 48 3.64 -0.09 6.56
CA ARG A 48 4.40 -0.82 7.60
C ARG A 48 5.88 -0.44 7.57
N TRP A 49 6.47 -0.40 6.37
CA TRP A 49 7.87 -0.01 6.20
C TRP A 49 8.11 1.44 6.60
N ILE A 50 7.24 2.38 6.18
CA ILE A 50 7.33 3.79 6.57
C ILE A 50 7.28 3.94 8.08
N GLY A 51 6.34 3.29 8.76
CA GLY A 51 6.28 3.37 10.23
C GLY A 51 7.48 2.75 10.92
N HIS A 52 8.13 1.73 10.32
CA HIS A 52 9.41 1.23 10.83
C HIS A 52 10.51 2.29 10.70
N THR A 53 10.60 2.95 9.55
CA THR A 53 11.61 3.97 9.28
C THR A 53 11.38 5.25 10.10
N LEU A 54 10.13 5.68 10.28
CA LEU A 54 9.75 6.83 11.11
C LEU A 54 9.95 6.61 12.62
N ARG A 55 10.20 5.37 13.06
CA ARG A 55 10.58 5.08 14.46
C ARG A 55 12.08 5.11 14.69
N LYS A 56 12.90 5.16 13.63
CA LYS A 56 14.35 5.27 13.77
C LYS A 56 14.73 6.69 14.24
N PRO A 57 15.88 6.86 14.90
CA PRO A 57 16.36 8.18 15.31
C PRO A 57 16.54 9.10 14.10
N ALA A 58 16.47 10.43 14.33
CA ALA A 58 16.61 11.44 13.28
C ALA A 58 17.98 11.41 12.57
N SER A 59 19.02 10.91 13.25
CA SER A 59 20.35 10.69 12.67
C SER A 59 20.42 9.51 11.68
N ASN A 60 19.38 8.67 11.61
CA ASN A 60 19.41 7.52 10.73
C ASN A 60 19.22 7.93 9.26
N ILE A 61 20.16 7.51 8.41
CA ILE A 61 20.17 7.81 6.97
C ILE A 61 18.85 7.41 6.29
N THR A 62 18.27 6.25 6.65
CA THR A 62 17.01 5.80 6.03
C THR A 62 15.84 6.72 6.37
N ARG A 63 15.82 7.32 7.57
CA ARG A 63 14.81 8.31 7.97
C ARG A 63 15.02 9.63 7.24
N GLN A 64 16.25 10.13 7.19
CA GLN A 64 16.58 11.35 6.45
C GLN A 64 16.25 11.23 4.96
N ALA A 65 16.49 10.05 4.37
CA ALA A 65 16.17 9.76 2.98
C ALA A 65 14.66 9.83 2.66
N LEU A 66 13.77 9.51 3.61
CA LEU A 66 12.32 9.68 3.40
C LEU A 66 11.97 11.14 3.11
N THR A 67 12.59 12.06 3.85
CA THR A 67 12.35 13.51 3.76
C THR A 67 13.31 14.23 2.81
N TRP A 68 14.22 13.52 2.17
CA TRP A 68 15.17 14.12 1.24
C TRP A 68 14.50 14.52 -0.08
N ASN A 69 14.86 15.71 -0.58
CA ASN A 69 14.44 16.21 -1.89
C ASN A 69 15.69 16.48 -2.73
N PRO A 70 16.07 15.56 -3.64
CA PRO A 70 17.29 15.69 -4.42
C PRO A 70 17.19 16.90 -5.35
N GLN A 71 18.23 17.74 -5.34
CA GLN A 71 18.34 18.90 -6.22
C GLN A 71 18.81 18.45 -7.61
N GLY A 72 18.28 19.07 -8.67
CA GLY A 72 18.70 18.80 -10.04
C GLY A 72 17.64 19.09 -11.09
N LYS A 73 18.06 19.05 -12.35
CA LYS A 73 17.18 19.29 -13.51
C LYS A 73 16.41 18.02 -13.86
N ARG A 74 15.08 18.12 -13.97
CA ARG A 74 14.25 17.03 -14.46
C ARG A 74 14.47 16.81 -15.96
N LYS A 75 14.39 15.54 -16.40
CA LYS A 75 14.37 15.22 -17.83
C LYS A 75 13.17 15.90 -18.52
N ARG A 76 13.35 16.32 -19.77
CA ARG A 76 12.27 16.86 -20.60
C ARG A 76 11.21 15.78 -20.87
N GLY A 77 9.94 16.19 -20.99
CA GLY A 77 8.79 15.30 -21.19
C GLY A 77 7.88 15.17 -19.96
N ARG A 78 6.88 14.28 -20.03
CA ARG A 78 5.94 14.04 -18.92
C ARG A 78 6.69 13.52 -17.69
N PRO A 79 6.64 14.21 -16.54
CA PRO A 79 7.29 13.72 -15.33
C PRO A 79 6.69 12.39 -14.90
N ARG A 80 7.55 11.40 -14.63
CA ARG A 80 7.13 10.19 -13.91
C ARG A 80 6.65 10.59 -12.52
N ASN A 81 5.67 9.86 -11.97
CA ASN A 81 5.29 10.08 -10.59
C ASN A 81 6.47 9.70 -9.68
N THR A 82 6.65 10.45 -8.60
CA THR A 82 7.70 10.16 -7.62
C THR A 82 7.09 9.42 -6.45
N TRP A 83 7.90 8.56 -5.82
CA TRP A 83 7.50 7.85 -4.61
C TRP A 83 6.96 8.82 -3.53
N ARG A 84 7.57 10.01 -3.37
CA ARG A 84 7.06 11.03 -2.44
C ARG A 84 5.65 11.51 -2.82
N ARG A 85 5.36 11.78 -4.09
CA ARG A 85 4.03 12.24 -4.52
C ARG A 85 2.97 11.17 -4.31
N ASP A 86 3.31 9.89 -4.52
CA ASP A 86 2.43 8.77 -4.20
C ASP A 86 2.13 8.72 -2.69
N LEU A 87 3.14 8.95 -1.84
CA LEU A 87 2.93 9.00 -0.39
C LEU A 87 2.16 10.21 0.10
N ASP A 88 2.39 11.38 -0.51
CA ASP A 88 1.62 12.58 -0.19
C ASP A 88 0.15 12.39 -0.59
N ALA A 89 -0.12 11.73 -1.72
CA ALA A 89 -1.48 11.39 -2.15
C ALA A 89 -2.13 10.40 -1.18
N ASP A 90 -1.42 9.34 -0.79
CA ASP A 90 -1.89 8.39 0.23
C ASP A 90 -2.18 9.10 1.57
N ALA A 91 -1.25 9.92 2.07
CA ALA A 91 -1.41 10.67 3.33
C ALA A 91 -2.63 11.62 3.28
N LYS A 92 -2.84 12.30 2.15
CA LYS A 92 -4.03 13.11 1.90
C LYS A 92 -5.30 12.28 1.89
N HIS A 93 -5.28 11.10 1.26
CA HIS A 93 -6.42 10.18 1.27
C HIS A 93 -6.77 9.72 2.70
N MET A 94 -5.77 9.61 3.58
CA MET A 94 -5.97 9.33 5.00
C MET A 94 -6.42 10.55 5.83
N GLY A 95 -6.43 11.75 5.25
CA GLY A 95 -6.66 12.99 5.98
C GLY A 95 -5.58 13.26 7.04
N LYS A 96 -4.35 12.77 6.84
CA LYS A 96 -3.24 12.93 7.80
C LYS A 96 -2.12 13.78 7.20
N THR A 97 -1.55 14.64 8.03
CA THR A 97 -0.29 15.32 7.71
C THR A 97 0.90 14.45 8.08
N TRP A 98 2.06 14.71 7.47
CA TRP A 98 3.30 14.01 7.80
C TRP A 98 3.66 14.10 9.28
N GLY A 99 3.52 15.28 9.90
CA GLY A 99 3.79 15.45 11.34
C GLY A 99 2.87 14.59 12.22
N MET A 100 1.60 14.42 11.84
CA MET A 100 0.69 13.49 12.53
C MET A 100 1.13 12.04 12.35
N LEU A 101 1.53 11.64 11.13
CA LEU A 101 2.02 10.30 10.84
C LEU A 101 3.31 9.98 11.61
N GLU A 102 4.22 10.95 11.75
CA GLU A 102 5.46 10.77 12.53
C GLU A 102 5.18 10.52 14.01
N ARG A 103 4.22 11.25 14.59
CA ARG A 103 3.78 11.08 15.99
C ARG A 103 3.05 9.73 16.16
N LEU A 104 2.10 9.43 15.27
CA LEU A 104 1.35 8.16 15.28
C LEU A 104 2.28 6.96 15.12
N ALA A 105 3.32 7.06 14.29
CA ALA A 105 4.27 5.97 14.07
C ALA A 105 5.01 5.57 15.34
N GLN A 106 5.18 6.47 16.33
CA GLN A 106 5.82 6.12 17.60
C GLN A 106 4.98 5.16 18.44
N ASN A 107 3.66 5.31 18.39
CA ASN A 107 2.74 4.37 19.01
C ASN A 107 2.49 3.20 18.05
N ARG A 108 3.08 2.03 18.36
CA ARG A 108 2.98 0.85 17.51
C ARG A 108 1.54 0.36 17.34
N ASP A 109 0.71 0.47 18.38
CA ASP A 109 -0.66 -0.03 18.34
C ASP A 109 -1.55 0.92 17.53
N ALA A 110 -1.43 2.23 17.76
CA ALA A 110 -2.11 3.23 16.95
C ALA A 110 -1.69 3.17 15.46
N TRP A 111 -0.42 2.89 15.19
CA TRP A 111 0.08 2.71 13.82
C TRP A 111 -0.48 1.44 13.16
N ARG A 112 -0.56 0.33 13.90
CA ARG A 112 -1.19 -0.91 13.40
C ARG A 112 -2.69 -0.71 13.16
N GLU A 113 -3.37 0.00 14.05
CA GLU A 113 -4.78 0.32 13.90
C GLU A 113 -5.02 1.22 12.69
N LEU A 114 -4.22 2.27 12.50
CA LEU A 114 -4.28 3.10 11.29
C LEU A 114 -4.17 2.22 10.05
N ILE A 115 -3.09 1.43 9.93
CA ILE A 115 -2.87 0.56 8.77
C ILE A 115 -3.98 -0.48 8.58
N GLY A 116 -4.52 -1.02 9.68
CA GLY A 116 -5.63 -1.97 9.65
C GLY A 116 -6.97 -1.33 9.28
N GLY A 117 -7.18 -0.07 9.66
CA GLY A 117 -8.35 0.72 9.32
C GLY A 117 -8.36 1.18 7.87
N LEU A 118 -7.18 1.36 7.26
CA LEU A 118 -7.07 1.66 5.82
C LEU A 118 -7.63 0.53 4.96
N TYR A 119 -7.55 -0.73 5.42
CA TYR A 119 -8.06 -1.89 4.71
C TYR A 119 -8.54 -2.97 5.68
N PRO A 120 -9.86 -3.16 5.82
CA PRO A 120 -10.40 -4.32 6.49
C PRO A 120 -9.85 -5.56 5.80
N ARG A 121 -9.12 -6.41 6.53
CA ARG A 121 -8.84 -7.77 6.05
C ARG A 121 -10.19 -8.43 5.78
N ARG A 122 -10.52 -8.68 4.50
CA ARG A 122 -11.68 -9.50 4.14
C ARG A 122 -11.38 -10.92 4.63
N GLY A 123 -11.77 -11.24 5.85
CA GLY A 123 -11.51 -12.56 6.43
C GLY A 123 -11.46 -12.66 7.96
N HIS A 124 -11.35 -11.57 8.71
CA HIS A 124 -11.53 -11.62 10.16
C HIS A 124 -12.82 -10.89 10.56
N ARG A 125 -13.90 -11.66 10.69
CA ARG A 125 -14.97 -11.30 11.64
C ARG A 125 -14.28 -11.14 12.99
N ARG A 126 -14.41 -9.94 13.59
CA ARG A 126 -14.14 -9.76 15.01
C ARG A 126 -15.03 -10.78 15.74
N ARG A 127 -14.41 -11.74 16.44
CA ARG A 127 -15.10 -12.46 17.51
C ARG A 127 -15.13 -11.55 18.73
#